data_AF-A0A1V5AWT4-F1
#
_entry.id   AF-A0A1V5AWT4-F1
#
_cell.length_a   1.000
_cell.length_b   1.000
_cell.length_c   1.000
_cell.angle_alpha   90.00
_cell.angle_beta   90.00
_cell.angle_gamma   90.00
#
_symmetry.space_group_name_H-M   'P 1'
#
loop_
_entity.id
_entity.type
_entity.pdbx_description
1 polymer ?
#
loop_
_entity_poly.entity_id
_entity_poly.type
_entity_poly.pdbx_seq_one_letter_code
_entity_poly.pdbx_strand_id
1 'polypeptide(L)'
;METMGDLLEKVREFALHSFTKEEAHRLFGWNVRDIAAKSDEKNESHIYIVFENQYILFIRYFLNLDTTETEDTCELTLGLHTDLRSRIKYDIHYAGYIHGQGYIRLRIAESKNRLQQMVLEEFYVPALKNVYKPIIQRFKGFYGQDFFGVHAEKGIGEIFYAPVRSRSEHKSATIGEVMGKLAELDLLLKEPKIRHDLAEIDLQLSLLPSLVWPDL
;
A
#
# COMPACT_ATOMS: atom_id res chain seq x y z
N MET A 1 21.13 3.75 -8.50
CA MET A 1 19.66 3.71 -8.56
C MET A 1 19.18 5.00 -7.90
N GLU A 2 18.62 5.92 -8.68
CA GLU A 2 18.30 7.27 -8.23
C GLU A 2 16.78 7.52 -8.24
N THR A 3 16.08 6.99 -9.24
CA THR A 3 14.65 7.21 -9.46
C THR A 3 13.80 5.94 -9.27
N MET A 4 12.50 6.12 -9.08
CA MET A 4 11.53 5.01 -9.06
C MET A 4 11.52 4.22 -10.37
N GLY A 5 11.85 4.86 -11.49
CA GLY A 5 12.06 4.21 -12.79
C GLY A 5 13.26 3.28 -12.80
N ASP A 6 14.40 3.68 -12.22
CA ASP A 6 15.57 2.80 -12.10
C ASP A 6 15.26 1.56 -11.25
N LEU A 7 14.47 1.75 -10.18
CA LEU A 7 13.98 0.64 -9.35
C LEU A 7 13.06 -0.29 -10.14
N LEU A 8 12.22 0.25 -11.02
CA LEU A 8 11.36 -0.53 -11.91
C LEU A 8 12.16 -1.39 -12.90
N GLU A 9 13.22 -0.85 -13.48
CA GLU A 9 14.10 -1.65 -14.35
C GLU A 9 14.79 -2.78 -13.58
N LYS A 10 15.21 -2.53 -12.33
CA LYS A 10 15.79 -3.58 -11.47
C LYS A 10 14.77 -4.65 -11.09
N VAL A 11 13.52 -4.27 -10.87
CA VAL A 11 12.41 -5.21 -10.69
C VAL A 11 12.21 -6.07 -11.95
N ARG A 12 12.21 -5.48 -13.14
CA ARG A 12 12.12 -6.25 -14.39
C ARG A 12 13.28 -7.23 -14.56
N GLU A 13 14.50 -6.83 -14.21
CA GLU A 13 15.66 -7.72 -14.17
C GLU A 13 15.45 -8.87 -13.18
N PHE A 14 14.90 -8.59 -12.00
CA PHE A 14 14.62 -9.60 -10.97
C PHE A 14 13.61 -10.67 -11.43
N ALA A 15 12.70 -10.35 -12.36
CA ALA A 15 11.77 -11.31 -12.97
C ALA A 15 12.47 -12.49 -13.66
N LEU A 16 13.70 -12.31 -14.12
CA LEU A 16 14.49 -13.31 -14.85
C LEU A 16 15.27 -14.25 -13.91
N HIS A 17 15.09 -14.10 -12.60
CA HIS A 17 15.88 -14.75 -11.56
C HIS A 17 15.02 -15.65 -10.65
N SER A 18 15.67 -16.35 -9.71
CA SER A 18 15.04 -17.38 -8.87
C SER A 18 14.32 -16.81 -7.62
N PHE A 19 14.09 -15.50 -7.59
CA PHE A 19 13.48 -14.77 -6.46
C PHE A 19 14.14 -15.02 -5.10
N THR A 20 15.47 -15.12 -5.06
CA THR A 20 16.24 -15.39 -3.84
C THR A 20 16.63 -14.10 -3.08
N LYS A 21 16.95 -14.22 -1.79
CA LYS A 21 17.37 -13.08 -0.95
C LYS A 21 18.71 -12.52 -1.42
N GLU A 22 19.62 -13.39 -1.84
CA GLU A 22 20.95 -13.05 -2.35
C GLU A 22 20.86 -12.25 -3.65
N GLU A 23 20.01 -12.69 -4.59
CA GLU A 23 19.77 -11.99 -5.85
C GLU A 23 19.10 -10.63 -5.62
N ALA A 24 18.09 -10.58 -4.76
CA ALA A 24 17.43 -9.32 -4.39
C ALA A 24 18.42 -8.34 -3.75
N HIS A 25 19.26 -8.80 -2.81
CA HIS A 25 20.30 -7.96 -2.24
C HIS A 25 21.27 -7.42 -3.30
N ARG A 26 21.74 -8.29 -4.21
CA ARG A 26 22.65 -7.91 -5.30
C ARG A 26 22.03 -6.86 -6.24
N LEU A 27 20.74 -6.99 -6.57
CA LEU A 27 20.08 -6.09 -7.52
C LEU A 27 19.66 -4.76 -6.89
N PHE A 28 19.08 -4.79 -5.69
CA PHE A 28 18.52 -3.60 -5.05
C PHE A 28 19.52 -2.88 -4.13
N GLY A 29 20.59 -3.56 -3.71
CA GLY A 29 21.61 -3.01 -2.81
C GLY A 29 21.15 -2.84 -1.36
N TRP A 30 20.00 -3.40 -1.00
CA TRP A 30 19.45 -3.38 0.36
C TRP A 30 19.47 -4.77 0.99
N ASN A 31 19.70 -4.85 2.30
CA ASN A 31 19.67 -6.12 3.01
C ASN A 31 18.24 -6.66 3.09
N VAL A 32 18.06 -7.91 2.66
CA VAL A 32 16.74 -8.54 2.56
C VAL A 32 16.46 -9.34 3.82
N ARG A 33 15.38 -8.97 4.53
CA ARG A 33 14.87 -9.73 5.67
C ARG A 33 14.05 -10.92 5.21
N ASP A 34 13.11 -10.70 4.29
CA ASP A 34 12.21 -11.76 3.83
C ASP A 34 11.74 -11.58 2.39
N ILE A 35 11.38 -12.69 1.75
CA ILE A 35 10.74 -12.71 0.42
C ILE A 35 9.58 -13.71 0.45
N ALA A 36 8.41 -13.23 0.05
CA ALA A 36 7.25 -14.07 -0.22
C ALA A 36 6.87 -13.93 -1.69
N ALA A 37 6.79 -15.06 -2.40
CA ALA A 37 6.30 -15.12 -3.77
C ALA A 37 4.99 -15.91 -3.80
N LYS A 38 3.97 -15.34 -4.44
CA LYS A 38 2.67 -15.98 -4.64
C LYS A 38 2.28 -15.85 -6.10
N SER A 39 2.08 -16.97 -6.79
CA SER A 39 1.44 -16.97 -8.09
C SER A 39 -0.07 -17.02 -7.89
N ASP A 40 -0.80 -16.08 -8.47
CA ASP A 40 -2.26 -16.09 -8.50
C ASP A 40 -2.74 -16.88 -9.75
N GLU A 41 -3.91 -17.51 -9.66
CA GLU A 41 -4.55 -18.23 -10.77
C GLU A 41 -4.93 -17.30 -11.92
N LYS A 42 -4.92 -15.98 -11.68
CA LYS A 42 -5.29 -14.92 -12.65
C LYS A 42 -4.16 -14.52 -13.60
N ASN A 43 -3.14 -15.35 -13.79
CA ASN A 43 -1.97 -15.08 -14.62
C ASN A 43 -1.16 -13.86 -14.14
N GLU A 44 -0.95 -13.78 -12.83
CA GLU A 44 -0.12 -12.77 -12.20
C GLU A 44 0.76 -13.41 -11.14
N SER A 45 1.99 -12.93 -11.02
CA SER A 45 2.88 -13.29 -9.91
C SER A 45 3.09 -12.09 -9.01
N HIS A 46 2.84 -12.26 -7.72
CA HIS A 46 3.04 -11.25 -6.69
C HIS A 46 4.29 -11.59 -5.90
N ILE A 47 5.21 -10.64 -5.80
CA ILE A 47 6.41 -10.78 -4.98
C ILE A 47 6.43 -9.68 -3.95
N TYR A 48 6.68 -10.06 -2.72
CA TYR A 48 6.74 -9.17 -1.59
C TYR A 48 8.10 -9.34 -0.92
N ILE A 49 8.94 -8.31 -1.04
CA ILE A 49 10.29 -8.28 -0.48
C ILE A 49 10.28 -7.33 0.70
N VAL A 50 10.74 -7.81 1.85
CA VAL A 50 10.92 -6.98 3.04
C VAL A 50 12.40 -6.82 3.32
N PHE A 51 12.83 -5.58 3.49
CA PHE A 51 14.21 -5.24 3.81
C PHE A 51 14.40 -5.05 5.31
N GLU A 52 15.64 -5.14 5.79
CA GLU A 52 15.98 -4.98 7.22
C GLU A 52 15.60 -3.60 7.77
N ASN A 53 15.69 -2.57 6.92
CA ASN A 53 15.32 -1.19 7.21
C ASN A 53 13.80 -0.93 7.18
N GLN A 54 12.97 -1.99 7.18
CA GLN A 54 11.50 -1.95 7.18
C GLN A 54 10.85 -1.46 5.88
N TYR A 55 11.63 -1.07 4.87
CA TYR A 55 11.07 -0.82 3.55
C TYR A 55 10.60 -2.12 2.91
N ILE A 56 9.60 -1.99 2.06
CA ILE A 56 8.91 -3.09 1.40
C ILE A 56 8.86 -2.78 -0.08
N LEU A 57 9.15 -3.79 -0.89
CA LEU A 57 8.88 -3.75 -2.33
C LEU A 57 7.83 -4.78 -2.65
N PHE A 58 6.64 -4.31 -3.00
CA PHE A 58 5.58 -5.15 -3.55
C PHE A 58 5.62 -5.06 -5.07
N ILE A 59 5.70 -6.21 -5.73
CA ILE A 59 5.87 -6.33 -7.17
C ILE A 59 4.74 -7.19 -7.70
N ARG A 60 4.15 -6.76 -8.81
CA ARG A 60 3.18 -7.55 -9.57
C ARG A 60 3.70 -7.71 -10.99
N TYR A 61 3.91 -8.96 -11.40
CA TYR A 61 4.20 -9.32 -12.79
C TYR A 61 2.93 -9.77 -13.49
N PHE A 62 2.69 -9.23 -14.67
CA PHE A 62 1.54 -9.58 -15.50
C PHE A 62 1.98 -10.64 -16.51
N LEU A 63 1.51 -11.90 -16.35
CA LEU A 63 1.97 -13.03 -17.17
C LEU A 63 1.26 -13.14 -18.52
N ASN A 64 0.18 -12.38 -18.73
CA ASN A 64 -0.67 -12.44 -19.93
C ASN A 64 -0.50 -11.27 -20.91
N LEU A 65 0.38 -10.32 -20.61
CA LEU A 65 0.62 -9.20 -21.51
C LEU A 65 1.66 -9.62 -22.55
N ASP A 66 1.33 -9.47 -23.82
CA ASP A 66 2.32 -9.61 -24.88
C ASP A 66 3.39 -8.53 -24.69
N THR A 67 4.59 -8.97 -24.29
CA THR A 67 5.72 -8.10 -24.04
C THR A 67 6.20 -7.38 -25.30
N THR A 68 5.78 -7.84 -26.49
CA THR A 68 6.07 -7.19 -27.77
C THR A 68 5.12 -6.04 -28.08
N GLU A 69 3.94 -5.99 -27.46
CA GLU A 69 2.93 -4.92 -27.65
C GLU A 69 2.91 -3.92 -26.48
N THR A 70 3.33 -4.32 -25.29
CA THR A 70 3.29 -3.48 -24.09
C THR A 70 4.59 -3.57 -23.28
N GLU A 71 5.24 -2.44 -23.02
CA GLU A 71 6.36 -2.34 -22.06
C GLU A 71 5.91 -2.53 -20.59
N ASP A 72 4.61 -2.70 -20.34
CA ASP A 72 4.00 -2.65 -19.01
C ASP A 72 3.87 -4.06 -18.39
N THR A 73 4.99 -4.77 -18.31
CA THR A 73 5.07 -6.18 -17.88
C THR A 73 5.00 -6.35 -16.36
N CYS A 74 5.21 -5.27 -15.60
CA CYS A 74 5.12 -5.27 -14.15
C CYS A 74 4.70 -3.90 -13.57
N GLU A 75 4.20 -3.92 -12.35
CA GLU A 75 4.08 -2.74 -11.50
C GLU A 75 4.82 -2.99 -10.18
N LEU A 76 5.36 -1.93 -9.59
CA LEU A 76 5.92 -1.99 -8.23
C LEU A 76 5.31 -0.93 -7.33
N THR A 77 5.31 -1.23 -6.04
CA THR A 77 4.92 -0.33 -4.96
C THR A 77 6.03 -0.35 -3.93
N LEU A 78 6.60 0.83 -3.64
CA LEU A 78 7.54 1.01 -2.53
C LEU A 78 6.75 1.42 -1.30
N GLY A 79 6.95 0.69 -0.20
CA GLY A 79 6.30 0.97 1.07
C GLY A 79 7.26 0.92 2.25
N LEU A 80 6.72 1.26 3.41
CA LEU A 80 7.39 1.26 4.71
C LEU A 80 6.47 0.58 5.71
N HIS A 81 6.99 -0.42 6.42
CA HIS A 81 6.25 -1.07 7.50
C HIS A 81 6.00 -0.08 8.64
N THR A 82 4.79 -0.10 9.18
CA THR A 82 4.41 0.70 10.35
C THR A 82 3.73 -0.21 11.39
N ASP A 83 3.70 0.26 12.64
CA ASP A 83 3.04 -0.42 13.75
C ASP A 83 1.53 -0.12 13.82
N LEU A 84 0.99 0.57 12.80
CA LEU A 84 -0.45 0.68 12.64
C LEU A 84 -1.07 -0.70 12.46
N ARG A 85 -2.15 -0.97 13.21
CA ARG A 85 -2.91 -2.22 13.16
C ARG A 85 -4.38 -1.87 13.11
N SER A 86 -5.15 -2.74 12.44
CA SER A 86 -6.58 -2.57 12.30
C SER A 86 -7.27 -3.93 12.37
N ARG A 87 -8.41 -4.03 13.05
CA ARG A 87 -9.20 -5.27 13.05
C ARG A 87 -9.74 -5.59 11.66
N ILE A 88 -10.17 -4.56 10.94
CA ILE A 88 -10.71 -4.67 9.60
C ILE A 88 -9.64 -4.24 8.61
N LYS A 89 -9.28 -5.14 7.70
CA LYS A 89 -8.34 -4.81 6.63
C LYS A 89 -8.85 -3.62 5.82
N TYR A 90 -8.04 -2.59 5.64
CA TYR A 90 -8.37 -1.45 4.80
C TYR A 90 -7.16 -0.87 4.06
N ASP A 91 -7.47 -0.22 2.94
CA ASP A 91 -6.57 0.57 2.12
C ASP A 91 -7.13 1.99 1.98
N ILE A 92 -6.35 3.00 2.32
CA ILE A 92 -6.74 4.40 2.21
C ILE A 92 -5.66 5.22 1.52
N HIS A 93 -6.04 6.04 0.55
CA HIS A 93 -5.09 6.91 -0.14
C HIS A 93 -5.76 8.19 -0.64
N TYR A 94 -4.92 9.18 -0.91
CA TYR A 94 -5.34 10.38 -1.63
C TYR A 94 -5.62 10.04 -3.09
N ALA A 95 -6.75 10.51 -3.63
CA ALA A 95 -7.06 10.40 -5.05
C ALA A 95 -7.38 11.78 -5.63
N GLY A 96 -6.73 12.15 -6.73
CA GLY A 96 -7.02 13.37 -7.46
C GLY A 96 -8.26 13.23 -8.36
N TYR A 97 -9.12 14.25 -8.41
CA TYR A 97 -10.18 14.38 -9.41
C TYR A 97 -9.71 15.21 -10.61
N ILE A 98 -10.34 15.04 -11.77
CA ILE A 98 -10.08 15.82 -13.00
C ILE A 98 -10.40 17.33 -12.82
N HIS A 99 -11.05 17.73 -11.72
CA HIS A 99 -11.46 19.11 -11.41
C HIS A 99 -10.71 19.72 -10.20
N GLY A 100 -9.54 19.20 -9.86
CA GLY A 100 -8.60 19.86 -8.93
C GLY A 100 -8.92 19.72 -7.43
N GLN A 101 -10.03 19.06 -7.06
CA GLN A 101 -10.31 18.69 -5.67
C GLN A 101 -9.91 17.23 -5.42
N GLY A 102 -9.02 17.01 -4.46
CA GLY A 102 -8.67 15.67 -3.99
C GLY A 102 -9.71 15.10 -3.04
N TYR A 103 -9.83 13.77 -3.02
CA TYR A 103 -10.72 13.06 -2.11
C TYR A 103 -10.04 11.84 -1.49
N ILE A 104 -10.66 11.30 -0.44
CA ILE A 104 -10.22 10.08 0.23
C ILE A 104 -10.80 8.87 -0.50
N ARG A 105 -9.93 8.04 -1.07
CA ARG A 105 -10.33 6.71 -1.53
C ARG A 105 -10.02 5.71 -0.43
N LEU A 106 -11.06 5.08 0.11
CA LEU A 106 -10.98 4.06 1.16
C LEU A 106 -11.63 2.78 0.64
N ARG A 107 -10.94 1.65 0.81
CA ARG A 107 -11.44 0.30 0.55
C ARG A 107 -11.27 -0.50 1.83
N ILE A 108 -12.26 -1.32 2.16
CA ILE A 108 -12.19 -2.30 3.24
C ILE A 108 -12.27 -3.71 2.65
N ALA A 109 -11.81 -4.71 3.39
CA ALA A 109 -12.01 -6.10 3.00
C ALA A 109 -13.51 -6.46 2.97
N GLU A 110 -13.90 -7.26 1.99
CA GLU A 110 -15.27 -7.73 1.84
C GLU A 110 -15.60 -8.79 2.88
N SER A 111 -16.74 -8.64 3.54
CA SER A 111 -17.32 -9.68 4.39
C SER A 111 -18.31 -10.55 3.62
N LYS A 112 -18.32 -11.86 3.93
CA LYS A 112 -19.38 -12.79 3.48
C LYS A 112 -20.73 -12.47 4.12
N ASN A 113 -20.74 -11.84 5.30
CA ASN A 113 -21.96 -11.43 5.98
C ASN A 113 -22.38 -10.04 5.47
N ARG A 114 -23.50 -10.00 4.73
CA ARG A 114 -24.03 -8.76 4.17
C ARG A 114 -24.38 -7.71 5.22
N LEU A 115 -24.91 -8.12 6.38
CA LEU A 115 -25.24 -7.19 7.45
C LEU A 115 -23.97 -6.56 8.03
N GLN A 116 -22.93 -7.35 8.23
CA GLN A 116 -21.61 -6.88 8.67
C GLN A 116 -20.99 -5.92 7.65
N GLN A 117 -21.06 -6.25 6.36
CA GLN A 117 -20.59 -5.39 5.27
C GLN A 117 -21.31 -4.03 5.29
N MET A 118 -22.64 -4.04 5.40
CA MET A 118 -23.43 -2.81 5.49
C MET A 118 -23.02 -1.96 6.69
N VAL A 119 -22.85 -2.56 7.87
CA VAL A 119 -22.42 -1.84 9.08
C VAL A 119 -21.02 -1.23 8.90
N LEU A 120 -20.09 -1.96 8.28
CA LEU A 120 -18.77 -1.42 7.98
C LEU A 120 -18.84 -0.24 7.01
N GLU A 121 -19.67 -0.33 5.98
CA GLU A 121 -19.82 0.74 4.98
C GLU A 121 -20.53 1.98 5.54
N GLU A 122 -21.52 1.80 6.43
CA GLU A 122 -22.31 2.88 7.00
C GLU A 122 -21.65 3.56 8.20
N PHE A 123 -20.84 2.83 8.98
CA PHE A 123 -20.25 3.36 10.23
C PHE A 123 -18.72 3.42 10.21
N TYR A 124 -18.06 2.30 9.88
CA TYR A 124 -16.60 2.20 9.95
C TYR A 124 -15.91 3.06 8.88
N VAL A 125 -16.37 2.98 7.64
CA VAL A 125 -15.82 3.73 6.51
C VAL A 125 -15.92 5.24 6.73
N PRO A 126 -17.06 5.82 7.14
CA PRO A 126 -17.15 7.24 7.47
C PRO A 126 -16.28 7.66 8.65
N ALA A 127 -16.22 6.85 9.70
CA ALA A 127 -15.39 7.13 10.87
C ALA A 127 -13.90 7.20 10.50
N LEU A 128 -13.39 6.19 9.78
CA LEU A 128 -12.02 6.21 9.25
C LEU A 128 -11.76 7.44 8.39
N LYS A 129 -12.67 7.75 7.45
CA LYS A 129 -12.54 8.95 6.61
C LYS A 129 -12.42 10.21 7.45
N ASN A 130 -13.15 10.34 8.56
CA ASN A 130 -13.06 11.52 9.42
C ASN A 130 -11.71 11.65 10.13
N VAL A 131 -11.07 10.54 10.50
CA VAL A 131 -9.73 10.56 11.10
C VAL A 131 -8.66 10.93 10.07
N TYR A 132 -8.77 10.41 8.84
CA TYR A 132 -7.81 10.69 7.78
C TYR A 132 -8.03 12.05 7.09
N LYS A 133 -9.26 12.59 7.08
CA LYS A 133 -9.59 13.85 6.39
C LYS A 133 -8.68 15.04 6.73
N PRO A 134 -8.31 15.28 8.00
CA PRO A 134 -7.39 16.37 8.36
C PRO A 134 -5.97 16.18 7.82
N ILE A 135 -5.55 14.93 7.57
CA ILE A 135 -4.17 14.59 7.18
C ILE A 135 -4.02 14.14 5.73
N ILE A 136 -5.12 13.79 5.04
CA ILE A 136 -5.05 13.15 3.71
C ILE A 136 -4.37 14.01 2.65
N GLN A 137 -4.39 15.34 2.79
CA GLN A 137 -3.66 16.21 1.86
C GLN A 137 -2.14 16.02 1.95
N ARG A 138 -1.61 15.52 3.08
CA ARG A 138 -0.19 15.14 3.23
C ARG A 138 0.16 13.90 2.42
N PHE A 139 -0.84 13.10 2.04
CA PHE A 139 -0.73 11.90 1.23
C PHE A 139 -0.79 12.20 -0.27
N LYS A 140 -0.92 13.47 -0.68
CA LYS A 140 -0.72 13.85 -2.08
C LYS A 140 0.72 13.53 -2.50
N GLY A 141 0.89 12.95 -3.68
CA GLY A 141 2.21 12.65 -4.23
C GLY A 141 2.93 13.89 -4.78
N PHE A 142 4.00 13.65 -5.51
CA PHE A 142 4.87 14.68 -6.09
C PHE A 142 4.32 15.25 -7.41
N TYR A 143 3.53 14.46 -8.13
CA TYR A 143 2.96 14.75 -9.43
C TYR A 143 1.42 14.82 -9.37
N GLY A 144 0.76 14.82 -10.53
CA GLY A 144 -0.68 15.04 -10.62
C GLY A 144 -1.50 13.82 -10.22
N GLN A 145 -0.99 12.62 -10.51
CA GLN A 145 -1.71 11.35 -10.40
C GLN A 145 -1.14 10.41 -9.32
N ASP A 146 0.02 10.73 -8.76
CA ASP A 146 0.59 9.94 -7.67
C ASP A 146 0.03 10.34 -6.30
N PHE A 147 0.27 9.44 -5.36
CA PHE A 147 -0.22 9.54 -4.00
C PHE A 147 0.60 8.66 -3.08
N PHE A 148 0.41 8.88 -1.80
CA PHE A 148 0.73 7.95 -0.75
C PHE A 148 -0.55 7.35 -0.20
N GLY A 149 -0.45 6.17 0.40
CA GLY A 149 -1.55 5.47 1.02
C GLY A 149 -1.13 4.73 2.27
N VAL A 150 -2.13 4.25 3.00
CA VAL A 150 -1.98 3.37 4.15
C VAL A 150 -2.72 2.08 3.87
N HIS A 151 -2.03 0.97 4.12
CA HIS A 151 -2.60 -0.35 4.28
C HIS A 151 -2.61 -0.70 5.76
N ALA A 152 -3.72 -1.18 6.31
CA ALA A 152 -3.76 -1.66 7.68
C ALA A 152 -4.64 -2.90 7.82
N GLU A 153 -4.11 -3.91 8.50
CA GLU A 153 -4.81 -5.13 8.90
C GLU A 153 -4.29 -5.61 10.26
N LYS A 154 -4.79 -6.76 10.74
CA LYS A 154 -4.57 -7.24 12.12
C LYS A 154 -3.10 -7.49 12.44
N GLY A 155 -2.32 -7.92 11.45
CA GLY A 155 -0.90 -8.29 11.61
C GLY A 155 0.08 -7.35 10.92
N ILE A 156 -0.38 -6.49 10.02
CA ILE A 156 0.47 -5.70 9.11
C ILE A 156 -0.11 -4.29 8.97
N GLY A 157 0.78 -3.31 8.98
CA GLY A 157 0.49 -1.92 8.66
C GLY A 157 1.60 -1.42 7.75
N GLU A 158 1.22 -0.73 6.68
CA GLU A 158 2.16 -0.22 5.69
C GLU A 158 1.74 1.15 5.21
N ILE A 159 2.72 1.99 4.95
CA ILE A 159 2.53 3.22 4.20
C ILE A 159 3.19 2.99 2.86
N PHE A 160 2.53 3.34 1.77
CA PHE A 160 3.04 3.04 0.44
C PHE A 160 2.91 4.23 -0.49
N TYR A 161 3.80 4.28 -1.48
CA TYR A 161 3.71 5.19 -2.61
C TYR A 161 2.91 4.56 -3.75
N ALA A 162 2.27 5.37 -4.59
CA ALA A 162 1.44 4.92 -5.70
C ALA A 162 2.16 3.89 -6.58
N PRO A 163 1.44 2.90 -7.13
CA PRO A 163 2.04 1.92 -8.04
C PRO A 163 2.76 2.61 -9.20
N VAL A 164 4.00 2.17 -9.44
CA VAL A 164 4.88 2.67 -10.49
C VAL A 164 4.88 1.68 -11.64
N ARG A 165 4.57 2.20 -12.83
CA ARG A 165 4.49 1.49 -14.10
C ARG A 165 5.34 2.17 -15.15
N SER A 166 5.64 1.46 -16.23
CA SER A 166 6.50 1.92 -17.33
C SER A 166 6.07 3.27 -17.91
N ARG A 167 4.75 3.45 -18.05
CA ARG A 167 4.10 4.64 -18.62
C ARG A 167 3.65 5.66 -17.57
N SER A 168 3.80 5.37 -16.28
CA SER A 168 3.40 6.29 -15.21
C SER A 168 4.36 7.48 -15.10
N GLU A 169 3.85 8.65 -14.74
CA GLU A 169 4.70 9.83 -14.45
C GLU A 169 5.52 9.64 -13.16
N HIS A 170 5.00 8.80 -12.26
CA HIS A 170 5.52 8.51 -10.91
C HIS A 170 6.96 7.95 -10.94
N LYS A 171 7.37 7.32 -12.04
CA LYS A 171 8.73 6.80 -12.24
C LYS A 171 9.81 7.87 -12.13
N SER A 172 9.43 9.14 -12.33
CA SER A 172 10.34 10.28 -12.31
C SER A 172 10.69 10.74 -10.89
N ALA A 173 9.93 10.30 -9.88
CA ALA A 173 10.22 10.61 -8.48
C ALA A 173 11.57 10.00 -8.07
N THR A 174 12.36 10.74 -7.28
CA THR A 174 13.59 10.17 -6.72
C THR A 174 13.25 9.21 -5.59
N ILE A 175 14.03 8.13 -5.45
CA ILE A 175 13.82 7.16 -4.38
C ILE A 175 14.00 7.82 -3.01
N GLY A 176 14.97 8.73 -2.89
CA GLY A 176 15.24 9.46 -1.66
C GLY A 176 14.05 10.32 -1.20
N GLU A 177 13.39 11.04 -2.13
CA GLU A 177 12.19 11.83 -1.81
C GLU A 177 11.03 10.94 -1.39
N VAL A 178 10.79 9.84 -2.12
CA VAL A 178 9.74 8.87 -1.77
C VAL A 178 9.99 8.29 -0.38
N MET A 179 11.21 7.83 -0.10
CA MET A 179 11.59 7.26 1.19
C MET A 179 11.48 8.27 2.34
N GLY A 180 11.93 9.51 2.10
CA GLY A 180 11.79 10.60 3.07
C GLY A 180 10.33 10.91 3.37
N LYS A 181 9.47 10.95 2.33
CA LYS A 181 8.05 11.19 2.50
C LYS A 181 7.33 10.06 3.23
N LEU A 182 7.69 8.81 2.97
CA LEU A 182 7.18 7.66 3.71
C LEU A 182 7.51 7.77 5.21
N ALA A 183 8.74 8.17 5.55
CA ALA A 183 9.14 8.37 6.94
C ALA A 183 8.41 9.54 7.61
N GLU A 184 8.19 10.66 6.90
CA GLU A 184 7.38 11.78 7.40
C GLU A 184 5.94 11.34 7.71
N LEU A 185 5.33 10.57 6.80
CA LEU A 185 3.96 10.08 6.96
C LEU A 185 3.85 9.06 8.10
N ASP A 186 4.87 8.23 8.30
CA ASP A 186 4.94 7.34 9.46
C ASP A 186 4.90 8.17 10.75
N LEU A 187 5.79 9.16 10.91
CA LEU A 187 5.79 10.03 12.09
C LEU A 187 4.43 10.73 12.32
N LEU A 188 3.78 11.20 11.25
CA LEU A 188 2.45 11.80 11.31
C LEU A 188 1.41 10.81 11.84
N LEU A 189 1.38 9.57 11.34
CA LEU A 189 0.46 8.54 11.81
C LEU A 189 0.76 8.08 13.25
N LYS A 190 1.96 8.36 13.76
CA LYS A 190 2.33 8.12 15.16
C LYS A 190 1.86 9.20 16.12
N GLU A 191 1.28 10.30 15.64
CA GLU A 191 0.72 11.33 16.52
C GLU A 191 -0.34 10.73 17.46
N PRO A 192 -0.28 11.02 18.78
CA PRO A 192 -1.15 10.39 19.77
C PRO A 192 -2.64 10.53 19.46
N LYS A 193 -3.05 11.67 18.91
CA LYS A 193 -4.44 11.93 18.55
C LYS A 193 -4.91 11.00 17.43
N ILE A 194 -4.15 10.87 16.34
CA ILE A 194 -4.50 10.00 15.21
C ILE A 194 -4.57 8.54 15.67
N ARG A 195 -3.59 8.09 16.48
CA ARG A 195 -3.62 6.74 17.04
C ARG A 195 -4.83 6.49 17.94
N HIS A 196 -5.14 7.45 18.81
CA HIS A 196 -6.28 7.35 19.71
C HIS A 196 -7.58 7.26 18.92
N ASP A 197 -7.78 8.15 17.95
CA ASP A 197 -8.99 8.19 17.13
C ASP A 197 -9.15 6.89 16.32
N LEU A 198 -8.06 6.34 15.74
CA LEU A 198 -8.11 5.04 15.04
C LEU A 198 -8.43 3.87 15.98
N ALA A 199 -7.83 3.84 17.17
CA ALA A 199 -8.08 2.80 18.17
C ALA A 199 -9.51 2.86 18.74
N GLU A 200 -10.07 4.07 18.88
CA GLU A 200 -11.44 4.28 19.33
C GLU A 200 -12.44 3.66 18.34
N ILE A 201 -12.22 3.85 17.04
CA ILE A 201 -13.08 3.24 16.01
C ILE A 201 -13.06 1.71 16.11
N ASP A 202 -11.87 1.12 16.25
CA ASP A 202 -11.72 -0.33 16.41
C ASP A 202 -12.37 -0.85 17.70
N LEU A 203 -12.34 -0.07 18.78
CA LEU A 203 -13.05 -0.37 20.02
C LEU A 203 -14.56 -0.31 19.83
N GLN A 204 -15.09 0.73 19.18
CA GLN A 204 -16.51 0.88 18.91
C GLN A 204 -17.06 -0.30 18.07
N LEU A 205 -16.29 -0.78 17.09
CA LEU A 205 -16.63 -1.98 16.34
C LEU A 205 -16.77 -3.22 17.24
N SER A 206 -15.94 -3.34 18.28
CA SER A 206 -15.98 -4.49 19.18
C SER A 206 -17.20 -4.52 20.12
N LEU A 207 -17.89 -3.39 20.27
CA LEU A 207 -19.09 -3.26 21.12
C LEU A 207 -20.37 -3.63 20.37
N LEU A 208 -20.29 -3.85 19.06
CA LEU A 208 -21.43 -4.25 18.24
C LEU A 208 -21.83 -5.71 18.51
N PRO A 209 -23.13 -6.06 18.38
CA PRO A 209 -23.63 -7.38 18.74
C PRO A 209 -22.94 -8.53 17.98
N SER A 210 -22.78 -9.67 18.65
CA SER A 210 -22.16 -10.89 18.09
C SER A 210 -22.83 -11.43 16.82
N LEU A 211 -24.13 -11.13 16.63
CA LEU A 211 -24.86 -11.42 15.39
C LEU A 211 -24.28 -10.74 14.15
N VAL A 212 -23.59 -9.61 14.33
CA VAL A 212 -22.88 -8.87 13.28
C VAL A 212 -21.42 -9.35 13.13
N TRP A 213 -20.86 -9.96 14.18
CA TRP A 213 -19.44 -10.34 14.26
C TRP A 213 -19.20 -11.78 14.76
N PRO A 214 -19.66 -12.81 14.03
CA PRO A 214 -19.45 -14.19 14.48
C PRO A 214 -17.96 -14.64 14.44
N ASP A 215 -17.12 -13.99 13.61
CA ASP A 215 -15.78 -14.48 13.25
C ASP A 215 -14.62 -13.45 13.34
N LEU A 216 -14.67 -12.45 14.24
CA LEU A 216 -13.58 -11.44 14.41
C LEU A 216 -12.39 -11.94 15.26
#